data_AF-A0A4Q3HJU9-F1
#
_entry.id   AF-A0A4Q3HJU9-F1
#
_cell.length_a   1.000
_cell.length_b   1.000
_cell.length_c   1.000
_cell.angle_alpha   90.00
_cell.angle_beta   90.00
_cell.angle_gamma   90.00
#
_symmetry.space_group_name_H-M   'P 1'
#
loop_
_entity.id
_entity.type
_entity.pdbx_description
1 polymer ?
#
loop_
_entity_poly.entity_id
_entity_poly.type
_entity_poly.pdbx_seq_one_letter_code
_entity_poly.pdbx_strand_id
1 'polypeptide(L)'
;VTKGPMMPEEEDGLIRFGLPLIPEGPSQRPIIAMDYNLFIRHSGGIDNPSQSSTFEERAYSAFRAAFDREYDGDRIPVQLGFHFVEMNGGAYWRAMERLVSEVCNRDDVACVSYKQAIPMIAERRKAKATSGL
;
A
#
# COMPACT_ATOMS: atom_id res chain seq x y z
N VAL A 1 -10.75 -7.23 -1.65
CA VAL A 1 -9.36 -7.45 -2.11
C VAL A 1 -9.33 -7.34 -3.61
N THR A 2 -8.38 -6.59 -4.18
CA THR A 2 -8.22 -6.38 -5.63
C THR A 2 -6.95 -7.04 -6.14
N LYS A 3 -6.86 -7.34 -7.45
CA LYS A 3 -5.68 -8.00 -8.06
C LYS A 3 -4.41 -7.12 -8.10
N GLY A 4 -4.55 -5.85 -7.76
CA GLY A 4 -3.53 -4.81 -7.73
C GLY A 4 -4.19 -3.48 -7.33
N PRO A 5 -3.45 -2.36 -7.32
CA PRO A 5 -4.03 -1.04 -7.13
C PRO A 5 -5.20 -0.81 -8.10
N MET A 6 -6.28 -0.23 -7.59
CA MET A 6 -7.50 0.03 -8.36
C MET A 6 -8.04 1.40 -7.95
N MET A 7 -8.57 2.15 -8.92
CA MET A 7 -9.27 3.39 -8.62
C MET A 7 -10.49 3.10 -7.74
N PRO A 8 -10.85 3.97 -6.79
CA PRO A 8 -12.06 3.78 -6.00
C PRO A 8 -13.30 3.79 -6.88
N GLU A 9 -14.23 2.89 -6.58
CA GLU A 9 -15.50 2.70 -7.27
C GLU A 9 -16.65 3.11 -6.34
N GLU A 10 -17.69 3.71 -6.90
CA GLU A 10 -18.91 4.02 -6.18
C GLU A 10 -19.98 3.00 -6.55
N GLU A 11 -20.55 2.35 -5.55
CA GLU A 11 -21.60 1.35 -5.70
C GLU A 11 -22.62 1.52 -4.57
N ASP A 12 -23.89 1.67 -4.93
CA ASP A 12 -25.00 1.90 -3.99
C ASP A 12 -24.77 3.07 -3.01
N GLY A 13 -24.16 4.16 -3.51
CA GLY A 13 -23.83 5.35 -2.70
C GLY A 13 -22.66 5.15 -1.73
N LEU A 14 -21.94 4.03 -1.83
CA LEU A 14 -20.75 3.74 -1.04
C LEU A 14 -19.51 3.74 -1.92
N ILE A 15 -18.48 4.48 -1.50
CA ILE A 15 -17.17 4.48 -2.17
C ILE A 15 -16.33 3.35 -1.60
N ARG A 16 -15.89 2.45 -2.48
CA ARG A 16 -15.11 1.27 -2.15
C ARG A 16 -13.65 1.50 -2.51
N PHE A 17 -12.78 1.39 -1.51
CA PHE A 17 -11.33 1.37 -1.69
C PHE A 17 -10.84 -0.08 -1.63
N GLY A 18 -10.28 -0.56 -2.73
CA GLY A 18 -9.74 -1.91 -2.82
C GLY A 18 -8.39 -2.02 -2.15
N LEU A 19 -8.23 -2.98 -1.23
CA LEU A 19 -6.91 -3.36 -0.74
C LEU A 19 -6.22 -4.30 -1.76
N PRO A 20 -5.07 -3.93 -2.32
CA PRO A 20 -4.47 -4.61 -3.46
C PRO A 20 -3.66 -5.84 -3.05
N LEU A 21 -3.51 -6.76 -4.00
CA LEU A 21 -2.42 -7.71 -3.99
C LEU A 21 -1.13 -7.03 -4.47
N ILE A 22 -0.03 -7.22 -3.73
CA ILE A 22 1.31 -6.72 -4.04
C ILE A 22 2.28 -7.90 -4.19
N PRO A 23 3.33 -7.77 -5.02
CA PRO A 23 4.32 -8.83 -5.16
C PRO A 23 5.22 -8.87 -3.94
N GLU A 24 5.54 -10.08 -3.45
CA GLU A 24 6.38 -10.23 -2.27
C GLU A 24 7.29 -11.46 -2.37
N GLY A 25 8.52 -11.30 -1.88
CA GLY A 25 9.53 -12.34 -1.83
C GLY A 25 10.18 -12.67 -3.19
N PRO A 26 11.13 -13.62 -3.22
CA PRO A 26 11.91 -13.94 -4.43
C PRO A 26 11.07 -14.43 -5.61
N SER A 27 9.98 -15.15 -5.34
CA SER A 27 9.05 -15.62 -6.37
C SER A 27 7.95 -14.61 -6.70
N GLN A 28 7.98 -13.41 -6.10
CA GLN A 28 7.02 -12.33 -6.30
C GLN A 28 5.55 -12.79 -6.12
N ARG A 29 5.33 -13.76 -5.22
CA ARG A 29 4.00 -14.35 -5.04
C ARG A 29 3.04 -13.29 -4.49
N PRO A 30 1.89 -13.02 -5.14
CA PRO A 30 0.96 -11.99 -4.70
C PRO A 30 0.53 -12.18 -3.25
N ILE A 31 0.45 -11.10 -2.49
CA ILE A 31 -0.05 -11.04 -1.12
C ILE A 31 -0.94 -9.82 -0.94
N ILE A 32 -1.97 -9.91 -0.10
CA ILE A 32 -2.73 -8.72 0.30
C ILE A 32 -1.74 -7.74 0.95
N ALA A 33 -1.79 -6.48 0.55
CA ALA A 33 -0.96 -5.40 1.07
C ALA A 33 -1.36 -5.02 2.52
N MET A 34 -1.23 -5.97 3.42
CA MET A 34 -1.55 -5.86 4.84
C MET A 34 -0.49 -6.57 5.67
N ASP A 35 -0.06 -5.93 6.75
CA ASP A 35 0.91 -6.47 7.70
C ASP A 35 0.54 -7.85 8.25
N TYR A 36 -0.73 -8.09 8.59
CA TYR A 36 -1.18 -9.38 9.09
C TYR A 36 -0.98 -10.50 8.06
N ASN A 37 -1.21 -10.23 6.78
CA ASN A 37 -0.96 -11.23 5.74
C ASN A 37 0.53 -11.53 5.59
N LEU A 38 1.39 -10.52 5.75
CA LEU A 38 2.84 -10.71 5.80
C LEU A 38 3.25 -11.50 7.04
N PHE A 39 2.66 -11.24 8.21
CA PHE A 39 2.88 -11.99 9.45
C PHE A 39 2.58 -13.48 9.28
N ILE A 40 1.41 -13.81 8.72
CA ILE A 40 1.07 -15.20 8.40
C ILE A 40 2.08 -15.82 7.44
N ARG A 41 2.50 -15.09 6.40
CA ARG A 41 3.44 -15.61 5.40
C ARG A 41 4.86 -15.81 5.95
N HIS A 42 5.33 -14.88 6.77
CA HIS A 42 6.72 -14.81 7.20
C HIS A 42 6.99 -15.75 8.37
N SER A 43 6.03 -15.90 9.28
CA SER A 43 6.25 -16.66 10.52
C SER A 43 5.07 -17.55 10.91
N GLY A 44 4.09 -17.76 10.02
CA GLY A 44 2.93 -18.61 10.29
C GLY A 44 1.96 -18.01 11.31
N GLY A 45 2.03 -16.70 11.56
CA GLY A 45 1.22 -16.04 12.58
C GLY A 45 1.74 -16.21 14.01
N ILE A 46 3.00 -16.59 14.15
CA ILE A 46 3.69 -16.69 15.44
C ILE A 46 4.85 -15.71 15.42
N ASP A 47 5.02 -14.94 16.49
CA ASP A 47 6.14 -14.00 16.57
C ASP A 47 7.49 -14.70 16.48
N ASN A 48 8.35 -14.19 15.60
CA ASN A 48 9.74 -14.60 15.48
C ASN A 48 10.66 -13.35 15.40
N PRO A 49 10.93 -12.69 16.55
CA PRO A 49 11.75 -11.47 16.60
C PRO A 49 13.18 -11.68 16.08
N SER A 50 13.70 -12.90 16.13
CA SER A 50 15.05 -13.21 15.62
C SER A 50 15.20 -13.01 14.12
N GLN A 51 14.09 -13.00 13.38
CA GLN A 51 14.03 -12.76 11.93
C GLN A 51 13.43 -11.38 11.59
N SER A 52 13.22 -10.50 12.58
CA SER A 52 12.52 -9.22 12.42
C SER A 52 13.11 -8.36 11.30
N SER A 53 14.44 -8.24 11.23
CA SER A 53 15.14 -7.47 10.19
C SER A 53 14.91 -8.03 8.78
N THR A 54 14.93 -9.36 8.62
CA THR A 54 14.62 -10.02 7.35
C THR A 54 13.19 -9.74 6.91
N PHE A 55 12.25 -9.79 7.85
CA PHE A 55 10.83 -9.56 7.56
C PHE A 55 10.53 -8.10 7.25
N GLU A 56 11.21 -7.17 7.94
CA GLU A 56 11.17 -5.75 7.68
C GLU A 56 11.63 -5.43 6.25
N GLU A 57 12.80 -5.91 5.84
CA GLU A 57 13.32 -5.65 4.48
C GLU A 57 12.41 -6.25 3.39
N ARG A 58 11.85 -7.44 3.63
CA ARG A 58 10.89 -8.05 2.69
C ARG A 58 9.59 -7.26 2.59
N ALA A 59 9.05 -6.82 3.72
CA ALA A 59 7.83 -6.02 3.77
C ALA A 59 8.05 -4.65 3.10
N TYR A 60 9.14 -3.97 3.46
CA TYR A 60 9.55 -2.70 2.86
C TYR A 60 9.69 -2.84 1.34
N SER A 61 10.41 -3.85 0.86
CA SER A 61 10.59 -4.09 -0.58
C SER A 61 9.25 -4.30 -1.30
N ALA A 62 8.32 -5.04 -0.70
CA ALA A 62 7.00 -5.28 -1.28
C ALA A 62 6.15 -3.99 -1.34
N PHE A 63 6.12 -3.23 -0.25
CA PHE A 63 5.39 -1.96 -0.20
C PHE A 63 5.99 -0.93 -1.16
N ARG A 64 7.32 -0.84 -1.20
CA ARG A 64 8.04 0.07 -2.09
C ARG A 64 7.83 -0.28 -3.56
N ALA A 65 7.87 -1.56 -3.92
CA ALA A 65 7.58 -2.01 -5.28
C ALA A 65 6.14 -1.67 -5.72
N ALA A 66 5.17 -1.77 -4.80
CA ALA A 66 3.80 -1.36 -5.07
C ALA A 66 3.67 0.16 -5.29
N PHE A 67 4.38 0.96 -4.49
CA PHE A 67 4.46 2.40 -4.67
C PHE A 67 5.13 2.79 -5.99
N ASP A 68 6.35 2.30 -6.25
CA ASP A 68 7.15 2.66 -7.43
C ASP A 68 6.40 2.32 -8.72
N ARG A 69 5.70 1.17 -8.76
CA ARG A 69 4.86 0.80 -9.92
C ARG A 69 3.81 1.86 -10.26
N GLU A 70 3.14 2.41 -9.26
CA GLU A 70 2.11 3.43 -9.49
C GLU A 70 2.72 4.81 -9.67
N TYR A 71 3.84 5.10 -8.98
CA TYR A 71 4.56 6.36 -9.11
C TYR A 71 5.16 6.55 -10.52
N ASP A 72 5.68 5.48 -11.12
CA ASP A 72 6.25 5.52 -12.47
C ASP A 72 5.22 5.19 -13.56
N GLY A 73 3.97 4.89 -13.17
CA GLY A 73 2.92 4.39 -14.05
C GLY A 73 1.64 5.21 -14.00
N ASP A 74 0.50 4.51 -13.85
CA ASP A 74 -0.84 5.08 -13.95
C ASP A 74 -1.24 5.97 -12.76
N ARG A 75 -0.39 6.05 -11.73
CA ARG A 75 -0.61 6.83 -10.50
C ARG A 75 -1.90 6.42 -9.80
N ILE A 76 -2.28 5.14 -9.80
CA ILE A 76 -3.48 4.68 -9.09
C ILE A 76 -3.20 4.77 -7.58
N PRO A 77 -4.17 5.23 -6.75
CA PRO A 77 -3.96 5.30 -5.30
C PRO A 77 -3.56 3.95 -4.71
N VAL A 78 -2.42 3.90 -4.02
CA VAL A 78 -1.93 2.71 -3.33
C VAL A 78 -2.55 2.64 -1.93
N GLN A 79 -3.09 1.49 -1.57
CA GLN A 79 -3.66 1.21 -0.25
C GLN A 79 -2.79 0.17 0.47
N LEU A 80 -2.37 0.47 1.69
CA LEU A 80 -1.61 -0.44 2.56
C LEU A 80 -2.32 -0.53 3.92
N GLY A 81 -2.61 -1.74 4.38
CA GLY A 81 -3.32 -2.00 5.63
C GLY A 81 -2.37 -2.33 6.77
N PHE A 82 -2.60 -1.75 7.95
CA PHE A 82 -1.78 -2.00 9.13
C PHE A 82 -2.65 -2.19 10.37
N HIS A 83 -2.20 -3.06 11.26
CA HIS A 83 -2.70 -3.23 12.61
C HIS A 83 -1.80 -2.50 13.58
N PHE A 84 -2.38 -1.97 14.66
CA PHE A 84 -1.58 -1.31 15.68
C PHE A 84 -0.96 -2.30 16.69
N VAL A 85 -0.21 -3.28 16.18
CA VAL A 85 0.44 -4.36 16.95
C VAL A 85 1.83 -4.62 16.36
N GLU A 86 2.84 -4.79 17.22
CA GLU A 86 4.24 -4.98 16.83
C GLU A 86 4.58 -6.43 16.43
N MET A 87 3.84 -6.99 15.46
CA MET A 87 4.09 -8.34 14.94
C MET A 87 5.53 -8.50 14.42
N ASN A 88 6.12 -9.67 14.68
CA ASN A 88 7.51 -10.00 14.43
C ASN A 88 8.49 -8.96 14.96
N GLY A 89 8.26 -8.48 16.18
CA GLY A 89 9.10 -7.47 16.83
C GLY A 89 9.06 -6.12 16.10
N GLY A 90 7.92 -5.73 15.56
CA GLY A 90 7.71 -4.43 14.91
C GLY A 90 8.23 -4.33 13.46
N ALA A 91 8.54 -5.46 12.82
CA ALA A 91 9.10 -5.49 11.47
C ALA A 91 8.26 -4.70 10.44
N TYR A 92 6.94 -4.87 10.48
CA TYR A 92 6.02 -4.26 9.51
C TYR A 92 5.78 -2.78 9.77
N TRP A 93 5.81 -2.37 11.04
CA TRP A 93 5.71 -0.97 11.43
C TRP A 93 6.93 -0.19 10.97
N ARG A 94 8.15 -0.69 11.21
CA ARG A 94 9.37 -0.02 10.73
C ARG A 94 9.45 0.03 9.21
N ALA A 95 9.03 -1.05 8.52
CA ALA A 95 8.91 -1.05 7.06
C ALA A 95 7.94 0.03 6.55
N MET A 96 6.80 0.20 7.21
CA MET A 96 5.81 1.24 6.90
C MET A 96 6.36 2.65 7.18
N GLU A 97 6.91 2.87 8.38
CA GLU A 97 7.50 4.14 8.80
C GLU A 97 8.59 4.60 7.83
N ARG A 98 9.48 3.68 7.44
CA ARG A 98 10.51 3.94 6.44
C ARG A 98 9.90 4.34 5.12
N LEU A 99 8.93 3.58 4.60
CA LEU A 99 8.27 3.90 3.32
C LEU A 99 7.65 5.29 3.36
N VAL A 100 6.81 5.59 4.36
CA VAL A 100 6.09 6.87 4.42
C VAL A 100 7.05 8.06 4.61
N SER A 101 8.14 7.88 5.35
CA SER A 101 9.18 8.91 5.50
C SER A 101 9.87 9.23 4.18
N GLU A 102 10.05 8.23 3.30
CA GLU A 102 10.68 8.41 1.99
C GLU A 102 9.71 8.96 0.93
N VAL A 103 8.44 8.55 0.93
CA VAL A 103 7.51 8.85 -0.17
C VAL A 103 6.56 10.00 0.11
N CYS A 104 6.09 10.18 1.34
CA CYS A 104 5.08 11.19 1.65
C CYS A 104 5.63 12.63 1.65
N ASN A 105 6.96 12.77 1.66
CA ASN A 105 7.64 14.07 1.60
C ASN A 105 7.97 14.52 0.16
N ARG A 106 7.57 13.74 -0.85
CA ARG A 106 7.74 14.13 -2.26
C ARG A 106 6.64 15.11 -2.67
N ASP A 107 7.00 16.16 -3.41
CA ASP A 107 6.08 17.23 -3.82
C ASP A 107 4.84 16.74 -4.60
N ASP A 108 4.96 15.62 -5.30
CA ASP A 108 3.91 15.04 -6.14
C ASP A 108 3.25 13.78 -5.52
N VAL A 109 3.39 13.59 -4.20
CA VAL A 109 2.78 12.48 -3.44
C VAL A 109 1.89 13.04 -2.33
N ALA A 110 0.73 12.41 -2.14
CA ALA A 110 -0.19 12.74 -1.07
C ALA A 110 -0.53 11.51 -0.22
N CYS A 111 -0.06 11.50 1.02
CA CYS A 111 -0.44 10.52 2.04
C CYS A 111 -1.57 11.10 2.88
N VAL A 112 -2.81 10.74 2.54
CA VAL A 112 -4.00 11.44 3.02
C VAL A 112 -5.09 10.48 3.48
N SER A 113 -6.01 10.99 4.31
CA SER A 113 -7.21 10.26 4.69
C SER A 113 -8.18 10.06 3.51
N TYR A 114 -9.11 9.11 3.60
CA TYR A 114 -10.14 8.94 2.57
C TYR A 114 -10.99 10.19 2.34
N LYS A 115 -11.29 10.95 3.40
CA LYS A 115 -12.04 12.23 3.32
C LYS A 115 -11.33 13.25 2.42
N GLN A 116 -10.01 13.24 2.39
CA GLN A 116 -9.20 14.10 1.51
C GLN A 116 -9.00 13.45 0.13
N ALA A 117 -8.78 12.13 0.09
CA ALA A 117 -8.51 11.42 -1.16
C ALA A 117 -9.69 11.49 -2.15
N ILE A 118 -10.92 11.34 -1.67
CA ILE A 118 -12.13 11.34 -2.52
C ILE A 118 -12.24 12.60 -3.39
N PRO A 119 -12.24 13.83 -2.82
CA PRO A 119 -12.30 15.04 -3.65
C PRO A 119 -11.05 15.20 -4.53
N MET A 120 -9.85 14.87 -4.05
CA MET A 120 -8.62 14.95 -4.87
C MET A 120 -8.70 14.05 -6.12
N ILE A 121 -9.21 12.83 -5.97
CA ILE A 121 -9.40 11.89 -7.07
C ILE A 121 -10.46 12.41 -8.05
N ALA A 122 -11.56 12.97 -7.55
CA ALA A 122 -12.60 13.57 -8.40
C ALA A 122 -12.05 14.73 -9.24
N GLU A 123 -11.28 15.64 -8.63
CA GLU A 123 -10.65 16.76 -9.35
C GLU A 123 -9.64 16.28 -10.39
N ARG A 124 -8.81 15.28 -10.07
CA ARG A 124 -7.90 14.67 -11.05
C ARG A 124 -8.64 14.07 -12.24
N ARG A 125 -9.77 13.38 -12.01
CA ARG A 125 -10.60 12.82 -13.10
C ARG A 125 -11.15 13.92 -14.00
N LYS A 126 -11.64 15.03 -13.43
CA LYS A 126 -12.11 16.19 -14.20
C LYS A 126 -10.98 16.80 -15.04
N ALA A 127 -9.83 17.05 -14.43
CA ALA A 127 -8.67 17.62 -15.13
C ALA A 127 -8.24 16.77 -16.34
N LYS A 128 -8.19 15.43 -16.19
CA LYS A 128 -7.86 14.51 -17.30
C LYS A 128 -8.90 14.53 -18.41
N ALA A 129 -10.18 14.72 -18.09
CA ALA A 129 -11.23 14.87 -19.09
C ALA A 129 -11.12 16.19 -19.85
N THR A 130 -10.71 17.28 -19.18
CA THR A 130 -10.52 18.60 -19.79
C THR A 130 -9.24 18.70 -20.63
N SER A 131 -8.18 17.98 -20.26
CA SER A 131 -6.91 17.96 -21.01
C SER A 131 -6.93 17.07 -22.26
N GLY A 132 -8.03 16.39 -22.55
CA GLY A 132 -8.20 15.54 -23.73
C GLY A 132 -8.47 16.30 -25.04
N LEU A 133 -8.02 17.56 -25.14
CA LEU A 133 -7.95 18.36 -26.36
C LEU A 133 -6.56 18.27 -26.98
#